data_AF-A0A9Q1BEF7-F1
#
_entry.id   AF-A0A9Q1BEF7-F1
#
_cell.length_a   1.000
_cell.length_b   1.000
_cell.length_c   1.000
_cell.angle_alpha   90.00
_cell.angle_beta   90.00
_cell.angle_gamma   90.00
#
_symmetry.space_group_name_H-M   'P 1'
#
loop_
_entity.id
_entity.type
_entity.pdbx_description
1 polymer ?
#
loop_
_entity_poly.entity_id
_entity_poly.type
_entity_poly.pdbx_seq_one_letter_code
_entity_poly.pdbx_strand_id
1 'polypeptide(L)'
;MDKILSPNDSVWQLLIILREMVEVICAPRISSSQVEYMFEVIENYLTSRAKLYPSTPLRPKHHYLLHCPQLVHQFGPLLRVWTLRFESKHRFFKRVVASSSNFVNVTRTLSNKHQLLQVTYREGSLFHTKLEVDHSVPFVSEDYCEDLVSCIKFHSQIVKANSPLKEMHLCYKVTIQNIEFARGMLVVTSLSEGKLQAPPWLL
;
A
#
# COMPACT_ATOMS: atom_id res chain seq x y z
N MET A 1 -31.67 -9.46 -7.77
CA MET A 1 -31.02 -8.17 -7.46
C MET A 1 -32.11 -7.13 -7.53
N ASP A 2 -32.58 -6.67 -6.38
CA ASP A 2 -33.60 -5.62 -6.31
C ASP A 2 -33.06 -4.37 -7.02
N LYS A 3 -33.76 -3.96 -8.09
CA LYS A 3 -33.43 -2.75 -8.83
C LYS A 3 -33.72 -1.56 -7.92
N ILE A 4 -32.80 -0.58 -7.90
CA ILE A 4 -32.98 0.70 -7.22
C ILE A 4 -34.25 1.34 -7.78
N LEU A 5 -35.32 1.39 -6.96
CA LEU A 5 -36.65 1.81 -7.38
C LEU A 5 -36.77 3.34 -7.49
N SER A 6 -36.05 4.10 -6.66
CA SER A 6 -35.94 5.55 -6.80
C SER A 6 -34.75 6.12 -6.03
N PRO A 7 -34.11 7.22 -6.49
CA PRO A 7 -33.06 7.92 -5.75
C PRO A 7 -33.52 8.48 -4.41
N ASN A 8 -34.82 8.75 -4.23
CA ASN A 8 -35.39 9.34 -3.01
C ASN A 8 -35.92 8.29 -2.01
N ASP A 9 -35.66 7.00 -2.25
CA ASP A 9 -36.04 5.95 -1.31
C ASP A 9 -35.32 6.15 0.04
N SER A 10 -36.07 6.14 1.15
CA SER A 10 -35.53 6.45 2.48
C SER A 10 -34.55 5.39 2.99
N VAL A 11 -34.72 4.12 2.59
CA VAL A 11 -33.79 3.04 2.92
C VAL A 11 -32.49 3.21 2.13
N TRP A 12 -32.60 3.59 0.86
CA TRP A 12 -31.44 3.91 0.02
C TRP A 12 -30.66 5.11 0.55
N GLN A 13 -31.35 6.19 0.94
CA GLN A 13 -30.72 7.37 1.55
C GLN A 13 -29.98 7.01 2.83
N LEU A 14 -30.57 6.16 3.68
CA LEU A 14 -29.88 5.67 4.88
C LEU A 14 -28.61 4.87 4.53
N LEU A 15 -28.63 4.09 3.45
CA LEU A 15 -27.47 3.34 2.97
C LEU A 15 -26.38 4.26 2.41
N ILE A 16 -26.73 5.37 1.76
CA ILE A 16 -25.78 6.40 1.34
C ILE A 16 -25.07 7.01 2.56
N ILE A 17 -25.83 7.43 3.57
CA ILE A 17 -25.26 7.97 4.82
C ILE A 17 -24.34 6.93 5.49
N LEU A 18 -24.76 5.66 5.52
CA LEU A 18 -23.93 4.56 6.05
C LEU A 18 -22.61 4.41 5.28
N ARG A 19 -22.66 4.51 3.94
CA ARG A 19 -21.47 4.43 3.09
C ARG A 19 -20.52 5.59 3.36
N GLU A 20 -21.04 6.82 3.41
CA GLU A 20 -20.30 8.03 3.73
C GLU A 20 -19.64 7.94 5.12
N MET A 21 -20.40 7.50 6.13
CA MET A 21 -19.89 7.25 7.48
C MET A 21 -18.71 6.28 7.47
N VAL A 22 -18.82 5.16 6.74
CA VAL A 22 -17.74 4.17 6.62
C VAL A 22 -16.52 4.75 5.92
N GLU A 23 -16.70 5.56 4.87
CA GLU A 23 -15.59 6.22 4.17
C GLU A 23 -14.80 7.15 5.09
N VAL A 24 -15.49 7.94 5.92
CA VAL A 24 -14.85 8.84 6.88
C VAL A 24 -14.13 8.04 7.98
N ILE A 25 -14.79 7.05 8.59
CA ILE A 25 -14.21 6.23 9.67
C ILE A 25 -12.99 5.43 9.18
N CYS A 26 -13.04 4.95 7.93
CA CYS A 26 -11.96 4.14 7.34
C CYS A 26 -10.91 4.96 6.59
N ALA A 27 -10.93 6.30 6.68
CA ALA A 27 -9.93 7.12 6.02
C ALA A 27 -8.51 6.84 6.60
N PRO A 28 -7.47 6.70 5.75
CA PRO A 28 -6.11 6.37 6.20
C PRO A 28 -5.40 7.54 6.91
N ARG A 29 -5.91 8.75 6.72
CA ARG A 29 -5.51 10.01 7.35
C ARG A 29 -6.78 10.80 7.63
N ILE A 30 -6.88 11.38 8.82
CA ILE A 30 -8.06 12.12 9.28
C ILE A 30 -7.57 13.43 9.90
N SER A 31 -8.11 14.55 9.44
CA SER A 31 -7.90 15.89 10.01
C SER A 31 -8.95 16.20 11.09
N SER A 32 -8.70 17.18 11.95
CA SER A 32 -9.64 17.53 13.05
C SER A 32 -11.04 17.90 12.54
N SER A 33 -11.15 18.64 11.44
CA SER A 33 -12.45 18.96 10.83
C SER A 33 -13.18 17.73 10.30
N GLN A 34 -12.45 16.72 9.80
CA GLN A 34 -13.05 15.45 9.42
C GLN A 34 -13.52 14.63 10.63
N VAL A 35 -12.94 14.81 11.81
CA VAL A 35 -13.42 14.18 13.04
C VAL A 35 -14.74 14.82 13.50
N GLU A 36 -14.85 16.14 13.40
CA GLU A 36 -16.11 16.86 13.66
C GLU A 36 -17.21 16.41 12.68
N TYR A 37 -16.87 16.35 11.39
CA TYR A 37 -17.79 15.86 10.37
C TYR A 37 -18.20 14.39 10.60
N MET A 38 -17.27 13.54 11.06
CA MET A 38 -17.58 12.15 11.44
C MET A 38 -18.65 12.11 12.54
N PHE A 39 -18.58 13.00 13.52
CA PHE A 39 -19.58 13.09 14.58
C PHE A 39 -20.97 13.41 14.00
N GLU A 40 -21.06 14.42 13.13
CA GLU A 40 -22.31 14.81 12.46
C GLU A 40 -22.91 13.68 11.63
N VAL A 41 -22.08 13.00 10.82
CA VAL A 41 -22.53 11.89 9.96
C VAL A 41 -23.03 10.71 10.80
N ILE A 42 -22.37 10.40 11.93
CA ILE A 42 -22.81 9.34 12.85
C ILE A 42 -24.16 9.71 13.48
N GLU A 43 -24.33 10.93 13.97
CA GLU A 43 -25.61 11.38 14.56
C GLU A 43 -26.74 11.37 13.53
N ASN A 44 -26.47 11.84 12.32
CA ASN A 44 -27.43 11.83 11.22
C ASN A 44 -27.85 10.39 10.87
N TYR A 45 -26.90 9.47 10.77
CA TYR A 45 -27.17 8.04 10.53
C TYR A 45 -28.05 7.44 11.63
N LEU A 46 -27.69 7.62 12.90
CA LEU A 46 -28.40 7.03 14.03
C LEU A 46 -29.81 7.59 14.15
N THR A 47 -29.97 8.89 13.98
CA THR A 47 -31.27 9.57 14.00
C THR A 47 -32.16 9.09 12.86
N SER A 48 -31.62 9.03 11.64
CA SER A 48 -32.34 8.55 10.45
C SER A 48 -32.73 7.08 10.57
N ARG A 49 -31.83 6.24 11.11
CA ARG A 49 -32.08 4.81 11.39
C ARG A 49 -33.23 4.62 12.38
N ALA A 50 -33.23 5.37 13.48
CA ALA A 50 -34.26 5.28 14.51
C ALA A 50 -35.63 5.75 14.00
N LYS A 51 -35.67 6.81 13.18
CA LYS A 51 -36.89 7.29 12.54
C LYS A 51 -37.45 6.29 11.53
N LEU A 52 -36.59 5.66 10.73
CA LEU A 52 -37.01 4.73 9.67
C LEU A 52 -37.44 3.36 10.22
N TYR A 53 -36.88 2.93 11.35
CA TYR A 53 -37.18 1.64 11.98
C TYR A 53 -37.52 1.78 13.46
N PRO A 54 -38.65 2.44 13.81
CA PRO A 54 -39.00 2.75 15.21
C PRO A 54 -39.23 1.51 16.07
N SER A 55 -39.66 0.40 15.47
CA SER A 55 -39.88 -0.88 16.15
C SER A 55 -38.61 -1.72 16.30
N THR A 56 -37.49 -1.31 15.71
CA THR A 56 -36.22 -2.05 15.76
C THR A 56 -35.21 -1.29 16.62
N PRO A 57 -34.89 -1.80 17.82
CA PRO A 57 -33.96 -1.11 18.71
C PRO A 57 -32.54 -1.05 18.14
N LEU A 58 -31.81 0.02 18.48
CA LEU A 58 -30.40 0.16 18.15
C LEU A 58 -29.58 -0.92 18.86
N ARG A 59 -28.80 -1.66 18.09
CA ARG A 59 -27.87 -2.69 18.59
C ARG A 59 -26.60 -2.07 19.19
N PRO A 60 -25.84 -2.79 20.04
CA PRO A 60 -24.59 -2.30 20.63
C PRO A 60 -23.58 -1.71 19.64
N LYS A 61 -23.51 -2.24 18.42
CA LYS A 61 -22.65 -1.67 17.35
C LYS A 61 -22.97 -0.21 17.04
N HIS A 62 -24.24 0.19 17.11
CA HIS A 62 -24.67 1.57 16.90
C HIS A 62 -24.19 2.48 18.04
N HIS A 63 -24.23 1.99 19.28
CA HIS A 63 -23.70 2.71 20.43
C HIS A 63 -22.18 2.89 20.32
N TYR A 64 -21.45 1.83 19.92
CA TYR A 64 -19.99 1.94 19.75
C TYR A 64 -19.56 2.93 18.66
N LEU A 65 -20.39 3.20 17.66
CA LEU A 65 -20.10 4.24 16.66
C LEU A 65 -19.94 5.63 17.30
N LEU A 66 -20.72 5.96 18.34
CA LEU A 66 -20.63 7.26 19.02
C LEU A 66 -19.25 7.51 19.63
N HIS A 67 -18.49 6.45 19.93
CA HIS A 67 -17.14 6.54 20.48
C HIS A 67 -16.05 6.66 19.40
N CYS A 68 -16.36 6.38 18.13
CA CYS A 68 -15.36 6.44 17.06
C CYS A 68 -14.62 7.79 16.97
N PRO A 69 -15.27 8.97 17.09
CA PRO A 69 -14.59 10.26 17.12
C PRO A 69 -13.56 10.40 18.24
N GLN A 70 -13.94 10.02 19.47
CA GLN A 70 -13.05 10.06 20.63
C GLN A 70 -11.86 9.12 20.45
N LEU A 71 -12.10 7.93 19.91
CA LEU A 71 -11.04 6.96 19.61
C LEU A 71 -10.08 7.48 18.53
N VAL A 72 -10.57 8.21 17.53
CA VAL A 72 -9.70 8.85 16.52
C VAL A 72 -8.80 9.90 17.14
N HIS A 73 -9.31 10.72 18.08
CA HIS A 73 -8.46 11.67 18.79
C HIS A 73 -7.37 10.99 19.63
N GLN A 74 -7.67 9.85 20.24
CA GLN A 74 -6.73 9.16 21.13
C GLN A 74 -5.70 8.30 20.38
N PHE A 75 -6.11 7.59 19.33
CA PHE A 75 -5.30 6.58 18.64
C PHE A 75 -4.93 6.96 17.20
N GLY A 76 -5.48 8.06 16.68
CA GLY A 76 -5.40 8.41 15.26
C GLY A 76 -6.37 7.58 14.40
N PRO A 77 -6.13 7.50 13.08
CA PRO A 77 -7.05 6.81 12.17
C PRO A 77 -7.32 5.35 12.56
N LEU A 78 -8.61 5.00 12.77
CA LEU A 78 -9.02 3.67 13.28
C LEU A 78 -8.64 2.53 12.33
N LEU A 79 -8.47 2.82 11.04
CA LEU A 79 -7.94 1.90 10.04
C LEU A 79 -6.58 1.29 10.42
N ARG A 80 -5.79 1.97 11.27
CA ARG A 80 -4.47 1.48 11.68
C ARG A 80 -4.52 0.46 12.81
N VAL A 81 -5.61 0.45 13.58
CA VAL A 81 -5.80 -0.42 14.75
C VAL A 81 -6.83 -1.53 14.52
N TRP A 82 -7.46 -1.58 13.33
CA TRP A 82 -8.43 -2.62 13.00
C TRP A 82 -7.80 -4.01 12.84
N THR A 83 -8.61 -5.05 13.01
CA THR A 83 -8.12 -6.44 13.01
C THR A 83 -8.21 -7.17 11.67
N LEU A 84 -8.73 -6.52 10.62
CA LEU A 84 -8.92 -7.14 9.30
C LEU A 84 -7.62 -7.66 8.68
N ARG A 85 -6.50 -6.99 8.95
CA ARG A 85 -5.16 -7.42 8.48
C ARG A 85 -4.73 -8.73 9.15
N PHE A 86 -5.01 -8.90 10.44
CA PHE A 86 -4.73 -10.15 11.15
C PHE A 86 -5.59 -11.30 10.61
N GLU A 87 -6.88 -11.06 10.39
CA GLU A 87 -7.76 -12.10 9.82
C GLU A 87 -7.35 -12.49 8.39
N SER A 88 -6.94 -11.50 7.58
CA SER A 88 -6.39 -11.76 6.24
C SER A 88 -5.13 -12.63 6.31
N LYS A 89 -4.25 -12.39 7.29
CA LYS A 89 -3.04 -13.20 7.51
C LYS A 89 -3.38 -14.63 7.93
N HIS A 90 -4.46 -14.86 8.70
CA HIS A 90 -4.90 -16.20 9.09
C HIS A 90 -5.20 -17.11 7.89
N ARG A 91 -5.61 -16.56 6.74
CA ARG A 91 -5.86 -17.35 5.51
C ARG A 91 -4.66 -18.21 5.10
N PHE A 92 -3.44 -17.69 5.23
CA PHE A 92 -2.22 -18.45 4.95
C PHE A 92 -2.12 -19.69 5.84
N PHE A 93 -2.28 -19.50 7.15
CA PHE A 93 -2.16 -20.58 8.12
C PHE A 93 -3.25 -21.64 7.93
N LYS A 94 -4.51 -21.22 7.71
CA LYS A 94 -5.62 -22.15 7.43
C LYS A 94 -5.33 -23.05 6.22
N ARG A 95 -4.76 -22.49 5.15
CA ARG A 95 -4.36 -23.25 3.94
C ARG A 95 -3.24 -24.23 4.23
N VAL A 96 -2.22 -23.80 4.97
CA VAL A 96 -1.10 -24.68 5.34
C VAL A 96 -1.60 -25.87 6.13
N VAL A 97 -2.45 -25.65 7.15
CA VAL A 97 -3.04 -26.73 7.94
C VAL A 97 -3.86 -27.66 7.05
N ALA A 98 -4.73 -27.14 6.19
CA ALA A 98 -5.54 -27.96 5.29
C ALA A 98 -4.69 -28.82 4.33
N SER A 99 -3.54 -28.30 3.87
CA SER A 99 -2.62 -29.03 2.99
C SER A 99 -1.68 -29.98 3.74
N SER A 100 -1.42 -29.70 5.01
CA SER A 100 -0.52 -30.48 5.86
C SER A 100 -1.35 -31.54 6.56
N SER A 101 -1.41 -32.74 5.99
CA SER A 101 -2.02 -33.91 6.61
C SER A 101 -1.31 -34.38 7.90
N ASN A 102 -0.30 -33.64 8.37
CA ASN A 102 0.39 -33.86 9.63
C ASN A 102 -0.07 -32.84 10.69
N PHE A 103 -0.64 -33.38 11.77
CA PHE A 103 -1.15 -32.62 12.92
C PHE A 103 -0.24 -32.68 14.16
N VAL A 104 0.91 -33.35 14.06
CA VAL A 104 1.92 -33.37 15.12
C VAL A 104 2.70 -32.06 15.04
N ASN A 105 2.72 -31.28 16.13
CA ASN A 105 3.44 -30.00 16.22
C ASN A 105 3.04 -28.99 15.13
N VAL A 106 1.75 -28.79 14.87
CA VAL A 106 1.22 -27.87 13.85
C VAL A 106 1.83 -26.48 13.93
N THR A 107 2.02 -25.93 15.13
CA THR A 107 2.63 -24.61 15.34
C THR A 107 4.04 -24.51 14.75
N ARG A 108 4.86 -25.55 14.92
CA ARG A 108 6.22 -25.65 14.34
C ARG A 108 6.16 -25.70 12.81
N THR A 109 5.23 -26.47 12.25
CA THR A 109 5.05 -26.53 10.79
C THR A 109 4.60 -25.19 10.23
N LEU A 110 3.66 -24.52 10.90
CA LEU A 110 3.17 -23.19 10.52
C LEU A 110 4.27 -22.13 10.61
N SER A 111 5.06 -22.13 11.67
CA SER A 111 6.17 -21.18 11.84
C SER A 111 7.22 -21.37 10.75
N ASN A 112 7.64 -22.61 10.46
CA ASN A 112 8.63 -22.90 9.43
C ASN A 112 8.15 -22.49 8.04
N LYS A 113 6.90 -22.83 7.68
CA LYS A 113 6.33 -22.43 6.38
C LYS A 113 6.11 -20.93 6.26
N HIS A 114 5.76 -20.26 7.36
CA HIS A 114 5.66 -18.80 7.38
C HIS A 114 7.03 -18.15 7.21
N GLN A 115 8.06 -18.62 7.90
CA GLN A 115 9.44 -18.14 7.74
C GLN A 115 9.91 -18.29 6.30
N LEU A 116 9.69 -19.46 5.67
CA LEU A 116 10.02 -19.66 4.25
C LEU A 116 9.31 -18.66 3.34
N LEU A 117 8.00 -18.44 3.57
CA LEU A 117 7.23 -17.43 2.84
C LEU A 117 7.80 -16.01 3.05
N GLN A 118 8.24 -15.65 4.25
CA GLN A 118 8.86 -14.35 4.52
C GLN A 118 10.19 -14.19 3.79
N VAL A 119 11.02 -15.23 3.73
CA VAL A 119 12.26 -15.23 2.95
C VAL A 119 11.96 -14.96 1.48
N THR A 120 10.99 -15.67 0.89
CA THR A 120 10.58 -15.45 -0.52
C THR A 120 10.16 -14.00 -0.79
N TYR A 121 9.42 -13.37 0.12
CA TYR A 121 9.03 -11.96 -0.05
C TYR A 121 10.19 -10.97 0.11
N ARG A 122 11.15 -11.27 1.00
CA ARG A 122 12.30 -10.39 1.28
C ARG A 122 13.38 -10.48 0.22
N GLU A 123 13.59 -11.65 -0.36
CA GLU A 123 14.63 -11.84 -1.37
C GLU A 123 14.28 -11.22 -2.72
N GLY A 124 13.02 -10.79 -2.93
CA GLY A 124 12.57 -9.99 -4.08
C GLY A 124 12.82 -10.56 -5.49
N SER A 125 13.56 -11.67 -5.62
CA SER A 125 14.21 -12.07 -6.86
C SER A 125 14.94 -13.41 -6.70
N LEU A 126 14.22 -14.50 -6.38
CA LEU A 126 14.67 -15.80 -6.91
C LEU A 126 14.55 -15.84 -8.44
N PHE A 127 13.78 -14.91 -9.02
CA PHE A 127 13.71 -14.62 -10.45
C PHE A 127 14.39 -13.28 -10.73
N HIS A 128 15.46 -13.33 -11.53
CA HIS A 128 16.29 -12.20 -11.96
C HIS A 128 15.47 -10.92 -12.24
N THR A 129 15.90 -9.77 -11.71
CA THR A 129 15.37 -8.47 -12.16
C THR A 129 15.65 -8.36 -13.67
N LYS A 130 14.59 -8.39 -14.49
CA LYS A 130 14.68 -8.22 -15.93
C LYS A 130 14.74 -6.72 -16.21
N LEU A 131 15.94 -6.22 -16.49
CA LEU A 131 16.14 -4.88 -17.03
C LEU A 131 15.94 -4.97 -18.54
N GLU A 132 14.90 -4.32 -19.06
CA GLU A 132 14.69 -4.16 -20.50
C GLU A 132 15.04 -2.72 -20.85
N VAL A 133 16.08 -2.56 -21.66
CA VAL A 133 16.53 -1.26 -22.17
C VAL A 133 16.27 -1.22 -23.66
N ASP A 134 15.52 -0.22 -24.10
CA ASP A 134 15.21 -0.02 -25.52
C ASP A 134 16.04 1.14 -26.07
N HIS A 135 16.71 0.89 -27.20
CA HIS A 135 17.57 1.85 -27.91
C HIS A 135 18.56 2.61 -27.00
N SER A 136 19.56 1.90 -26.46
CA SER A 136 20.63 2.51 -25.66
C SER A 136 21.80 3.01 -26.51
N VAL A 137 22.29 4.20 -26.19
CA VAL A 137 23.50 4.81 -26.75
C VAL A 137 24.44 5.15 -25.59
N PRO A 138 25.74 4.85 -25.67
CA PRO A 138 26.69 5.25 -24.63
C PRO A 138 26.73 6.78 -24.51
N PHE A 139 26.74 7.28 -23.29
CA PHE A 139 26.90 8.71 -23.03
C PHE A 139 28.36 9.11 -23.23
N VAL A 140 28.62 9.94 -24.23
CA VAL A 140 29.93 10.57 -24.46
C VAL A 140 29.82 12.03 -24.05
N SER A 141 30.64 12.47 -23.08
CA SER A 141 30.53 13.81 -22.50
C SER A 141 30.79 14.95 -23.50
N GLU A 142 31.45 14.65 -24.62
CA GLU A 142 31.85 15.62 -25.64
C GLU A 142 30.66 16.07 -26.51
N ASP A 143 29.57 15.31 -26.54
CA ASP A 143 28.40 15.58 -27.38
C ASP A 143 27.33 16.46 -26.71
N TYR A 144 27.55 16.89 -25.46
CA TYR A 144 26.55 17.56 -24.63
C TYR A 144 27.04 18.87 -24.01
N CYS A 145 26.09 19.76 -23.71
CA CYS A 145 26.36 21.06 -23.10
C CYS A 145 27.10 20.94 -21.76
N GLU A 146 28.05 21.84 -21.51
CA GLU A 146 28.87 21.89 -20.29
C GLU A 146 28.04 21.94 -19.00
N ASP A 147 26.88 22.61 -19.03
CA ASP A 147 25.93 22.67 -17.90
C ASP A 147 25.37 21.28 -17.55
N LEU A 148 25.01 20.48 -18.56
CA LEU A 148 24.48 19.14 -18.35
C LEU A 148 25.58 18.19 -17.86
N VAL A 149 26.78 18.31 -18.42
CA VAL A 149 27.96 17.55 -18.00
C VAL A 149 28.36 17.89 -16.56
N SER A 150 28.29 19.16 -16.17
CA SER A 150 28.60 19.59 -14.80
C SER A 150 27.56 19.13 -13.78
N CYS A 151 26.26 19.17 -14.11
CA CYS A 151 25.19 18.62 -13.29
C CYS A 151 25.32 17.10 -13.06
N ILE A 152 25.67 16.34 -14.10
CA ILE A 152 25.90 14.89 -14.01
C ILE A 152 27.16 14.61 -13.17
N LYS A 153 28.24 15.37 -13.38
CA LYS A 153 29.47 15.25 -12.56
C LYS A 153 29.19 15.55 -11.10
N PHE A 154 28.40 16.58 -10.79
CA PHE A 154 28.01 16.92 -9.42
C PHE A 154 27.19 15.78 -8.77
N HIS A 155 26.19 15.25 -9.47
CA HIS A 155 25.40 14.11 -8.97
C HIS A 155 26.24 12.83 -8.83
N SER A 156 27.19 12.59 -9.74
CA SER A 156 28.11 11.46 -9.64
C SER A 156 29.00 11.49 -8.40
N GLN A 157 29.35 12.68 -7.92
CA GLN A 157 30.13 12.86 -6.68
C GLN A 157 29.30 12.62 -5.42
N ILE A 158 28.00 12.91 -5.45
CA ILE A 158 27.06 12.62 -4.34
C ILE A 158 26.87 11.10 -4.18
N VAL A 159 26.92 10.35 -5.27
CA VAL A 159 26.75 8.88 -5.30
C VAL A 159 28.03 8.13 -4.87
N LYS A 160 29.01 8.78 -4.22
CA LYS A 160 30.21 8.15 -3.62
C LYS A 160 29.90 7.22 -2.42
N ALA A 161 29.05 6.22 -2.64
CA ALA A 161 29.05 4.98 -1.88
C ALA A 161 29.69 3.89 -2.78
N ASN A 162 31.02 3.77 -2.65
CA ASN A 162 31.82 2.55 -2.89
C ASN A 162 32.06 1.98 -4.29
N SER A 163 31.77 2.63 -5.42
CA SER A 163 32.30 2.16 -6.73
C SER A 163 32.43 3.27 -7.78
N PRO A 164 33.47 3.28 -8.63
CA PRO A 164 33.52 4.18 -9.77
C PRO A 164 32.38 3.85 -10.75
N LEU A 165 31.68 4.89 -11.22
CA LEU A 165 30.68 4.76 -12.30
C LEU A 165 31.40 4.21 -13.54
N LYS A 166 31.07 2.97 -13.91
CA LYS A 166 31.79 2.26 -14.97
C LYS A 166 31.27 2.64 -16.36
N GLU A 167 29.95 2.75 -16.55
CA GLU A 167 29.32 3.03 -17.86
C GLU A 167 27.99 3.78 -17.67
N MET A 168 27.72 4.80 -18.51
CA MET A 168 26.47 5.57 -18.54
C MET A 168 25.85 5.45 -19.93
N HIS A 169 24.55 5.15 -19.97
CA HIS A 169 23.81 4.99 -21.22
C HIS A 169 22.60 5.92 -21.28
N LEU A 170 22.39 6.53 -22.44
CA LEU A 170 21.18 7.26 -22.79
C LEU A 170 20.22 6.28 -23.44
N CYS A 171 19.01 6.22 -22.93
CA CYS A 171 18.00 5.29 -23.41
C CYS A 171 16.70 6.06 -23.66
N TYR A 172 15.97 5.68 -24.71
CA TYR A 172 14.66 6.27 -24.97
C TYR A 172 13.62 5.77 -23.95
N LYS A 173 13.73 4.51 -23.56
CA LYS A 173 12.84 3.85 -22.62
C LYS A 173 13.60 2.82 -21.77
N VAL A 174 13.39 2.88 -20.46
CA VAL A 174 13.92 1.90 -19.51
C VAL A 174 12.75 1.35 -18.71
N THR A 175 12.63 0.02 -18.65
CA THR A 175 11.64 -0.65 -17.83
C THR A 175 12.35 -1.49 -16.77
N ILE A 176 12.09 -1.18 -15.49
CA ILE A 176 12.57 -1.98 -14.35
C ILE A 176 11.36 -2.48 -13.60
N GLN A 177 11.21 -3.81 -13.46
CA GLN A 177 10.08 -4.42 -12.74
C GLN A 177 8.70 -3.93 -13.24
N ASN A 178 8.51 -3.83 -14.56
CA ASN A 178 7.30 -3.28 -15.22
C ASN A 178 6.97 -1.81 -14.87
N ILE A 179 7.92 -1.07 -14.29
CA ILE A 179 7.83 0.38 -14.13
C ILE A 179 8.58 1.02 -15.30
N GLU A 180 7.84 1.76 -16.12
CA GLU A 180 8.40 2.50 -17.24
C GLU A 180 8.88 3.87 -16.76
N PHE A 181 10.16 4.17 -17.00
CA PHE A 181 10.75 5.47 -16.69
C PHE A 181 10.65 6.39 -17.90
N ALA A 182 10.20 7.63 -17.65
CA ALA A 182 10.00 8.63 -18.69
C ALA A 182 11.30 9.33 -19.10
N ARG A 183 11.30 9.92 -20.30
CA ARG A 183 12.41 10.70 -20.85
C ARG A 183 12.80 11.86 -19.92
N GLY A 184 14.08 11.95 -19.57
CA GLY A 184 14.62 12.98 -18.66
C GLY A 184 14.83 12.52 -17.22
N MET A 185 14.49 11.27 -16.88
CA MET A 185 14.79 10.69 -15.57
C MET A 185 16.19 10.07 -15.53
N LEU A 186 16.92 10.30 -14.43
CA LEU A 186 18.18 9.63 -14.15
C LEU A 186 17.92 8.37 -13.32
N VAL A 187 18.20 7.20 -13.89
CA VAL A 187 17.95 5.90 -13.26
C VAL A 187 19.29 5.28 -12.89
N VAL A 188 19.54 5.13 -11.59
CA VAL A 188 20.78 4.52 -11.08
C VAL A 188 20.55 3.02 -10.87
N THR A 189 21.24 2.20 -11.66
CA THR A 189 21.29 0.74 -11.47
C THR A 189 22.66 0.34 -10.94
N SER A 190 22.72 -0.36 -9.81
CA SER A 190 23.98 -0.84 -9.23
C SER A 190 24.51 -2.05 -10.01
N LEU A 191 25.75 -1.96 -10.53
CA LEU A 191 26.44 -3.07 -11.19
C LEU A 191 27.76 -3.36 -10.48
N SER A 192 27.85 -4.53 -9.84
CA SER A 192 29.12 -5.13 -9.43
C SER A 192 29.18 -6.54 -9.99
N GLU A 193 30.08 -6.76 -10.96
CA GLU A 193 30.48 -8.05 -11.54
C GLU A 193 29.35 -9.07 -11.75
N GLY A 194 28.36 -8.70 -12.58
CA GLY A 194 27.35 -9.63 -13.06
C GLY A 194 26.29 -10.05 -12.05
N LYS A 195 26.20 -9.43 -10.87
CA LYS A 195 25.09 -9.63 -9.93
C LYS A 195 24.60 -8.28 -9.39
N LEU A 196 23.33 -7.98 -9.67
CA LEU A 196 22.61 -6.82 -9.12
C LEU A 196 22.33 -7.06 -7.62
N GLN A 197 22.88 -6.21 -6.77
CA GLN A 197 22.43 -6.06 -5.38
C GLN A 197 21.79 -4.68 -5.19
N ALA A 198 20.63 -4.66 -4.55
CA ALA A 198 19.86 -3.44 -4.29
C ALA A 198 20.61 -2.47 -3.36
N PRO A 199 20.32 -1.15 -3.44
CA PRO A 199 20.99 -0.16 -2.61
C PRO A 199 20.80 -0.41 -1.10
N PRO A 200 21.81 -0.12 -0.25
CA PRO A 200 21.78 -0.42 1.19
C PRO A 200 20.67 0.27 1.98
N TRP A 201 20.01 1.29 1.42
CA TRP A 201 18.92 2.02 2.07
C TRP A 201 17.54 1.37 1.90
N LEU A 202 17.51 0.14 1.36
CA LEU A 202 16.33 -0.73 1.23
C LEU A 202 16.47 -2.01 2.08
N LEU A 203 17.14 -1.90 3.24
CA LEU A 203 17.17 -2.91 4.32
C LEU A 203 16.33 -2.45 5.51
#